data_AF-A0A3B9WSI5-F1
#
_entry.id   AF-A0A3B9WSI5-F1
#
_cell.length_a   1.000
_cell.length_b   1.000
_cell.length_c   1.000
_cell.angle_alpha   90.00
_cell.angle_beta   90.00
_cell.angle_gamma   90.00
#
_symmetry.space_group_name_H-M   'P 1'
#
loop_
_entity.id
_entity.type
_entity.pdbx_description
1 polymer ?
#
loop_
_entity_poly.entity_id
_entity_poly.type
_entity_poly.pdbx_seq_one_letter_code
_entity_poly.pdbx_strand_id
1 'polypeptide(L)'
;MQYQDTAGAAAFEREFRGGAGEIFAFCMDRSPRIRESVEKYGGLALEDFVKLQRRKLEANNSLKPLEPREEFLEVCGKHLAERTSGEITEQTLEALSCGALHTADHLGGLYSPQSFQGDLLFDRMLQGIGDFSCIPFFACGLVPLKSSTYARGLMSFSNVQGPEHLPVFSTKEAYGAASFLHAYDQRLLDQALSRCGKLFTSEKAAECAKGLLRKAYAAGEALSCSRYADQILHLYIELSKLLEPLLEGKRYICMETEAIAAALLKKDLEKPDSLISLILFDPAVRSEFNEERDEEGMPLSSLLFRGWDDLGRLHPVLNLEPEGSFSGRSMKGERVLLPGDKASVLKLVKERVLMPGTYLEAVLYGFSRGFTWYGGIFQSVYLPKWQAMTVRALKRSGYPDLAEKIGLWELSGYMSGPVFALESTGSGAVSAGPIEFLIHGTDRAALDRYIKTDVCSSHFLGLFEFYHDLTVGSERRDGWYEEIAEFAGRNFSDNLL
;
A
#
# COMPACT_ATOMS: atom_id res chain seq x y z
N MET A 1 16.10 21.14 14.04
CA MET A 1 16.78 20.47 15.17
C MET A 1 17.75 19.45 14.57
N GLN A 2 19.05 19.72 14.59
CA GLN A 2 20.08 18.82 14.03
C GLN A 2 20.27 17.64 15.00
N TYR A 3 19.69 16.49 14.70
CA TYR A 3 20.16 15.22 15.26
C TYR A 3 21.43 14.85 14.49
N GLN A 4 22.59 15.25 15.02
CA GLN A 4 23.83 14.54 14.76
C GLN A 4 23.91 13.43 15.80
N ASP A 5 23.70 12.17 15.40
CA ASP A 5 24.46 11.10 16.03
C ASP A 5 24.63 9.90 15.09
N THR A 6 25.88 9.56 14.83
CA THR A 6 26.38 8.47 13.99
C THR A 6 26.21 7.09 14.61
N ALA A 7 25.32 6.95 15.61
CA ALA A 7 25.12 5.73 16.38
C ALA A 7 24.55 4.57 15.54
N GLY A 8 23.71 4.87 14.54
CA GLY A 8 23.08 3.84 13.70
C GLY A 8 24.08 3.07 12.82
N ALA A 9 25.03 3.76 12.19
CA ALA A 9 26.03 3.14 11.32
C ALA A 9 27.02 2.24 12.09
N ALA A 10 27.38 2.63 13.32
CA ALA A 10 28.26 1.83 14.17
C ALA A 10 27.56 0.60 14.79
N ALA A 11 26.23 0.64 14.99
CA ALA A 11 25.43 -0.52 15.36
C ALA A 11 25.36 -1.54 14.20
N PHE A 12 25.12 -1.05 12.98
CA PHE A 12 25.04 -1.86 11.76
C PHE A 12 26.29 -2.74 11.52
N GLU A 13 27.50 -2.16 11.56
CA GLU A 13 28.75 -2.91 11.30
C GLU A 13 29.07 -3.95 12.38
N ARG A 14 28.50 -3.79 13.57
CA ARG A 14 28.76 -4.68 14.71
C ARG A 14 27.80 -5.86 14.75
N GLU A 15 26.57 -5.70 14.25
CA GLU A 15 25.46 -6.63 14.46
C GLU A 15 25.17 -7.54 13.26
N PHE A 16 25.36 -7.08 12.01
CA PHE A 16 24.99 -7.82 10.81
C PHE A 16 26.20 -8.31 9.99
N ARG A 17 26.87 -9.38 10.45
CA ARG A 17 27.99 -10.02 9.72
C ARG A 17 27.53 -11.23 8.91
N GLY A 18 28.20 -11.49 7.78
CA GLY A 18 27.88 -12.60 6.87
C GLY A 18 27.01 -12.14 5.70
N GLY A 19 26.56 -13.06 4.84
CA GLY A 19 25.89 -12.67 3.60
C GLY A 19 24.49 -12.09 3.81
N ALA A 20 23.79 -12.38 4.91
CA ALA A 20 22.57 -11.65 5.26
C ALA A 20 22.85 -10.15 5.54
N GLY A 21 24.01 -9.84 6.14
CA GLY A 21 24.46 -8.46 6.31
C GLY A 21 24.86 -7.78 4.99
N GLU A 22 25.48 -8.52 4.08
CA GLU A 22 25.77 -8.04 2.72
C GLU A 22 24.49 -7.74 1.93
N ILE A 23 23.47 -8.60 2.05
CA ILE A 23 22.14 -8.39 1.47
C ILE A 23 21.50 -7.12 2.06
N PHE A 24 21.60 -6.92 3.38
CA PHE A 24 21.05 -5.72 4.00
C PHE A 24 21.75 -4.44 3.52
N ALA A 25 23.09 -4.45 3.48
CA ALA A 25 23.88 -3.34 2.95
C ALA A 25 23.47 -3.00 1.51
N PHE A 26 23.29 -4.03 0.67
CA PHE A 26 22.81 -3.86 -0.70
C PHE A 26 21.43 -3.21 -0.76
N CYS A 27 20.48 -3.62 0.09
CA CYS A 27 19.16 -3.00 0.16
C CYS A 27 19.22 -1.53 0.59
N MET A 28 20.09 -1.18 1.55
CA MET A 28 20.35 0.22 1.93
C MET A 28 20.98 1.02 0.79
N ASP A 29 21.84 0.39 -0.02
CA ASP A 29 22.44 1.01 -1.19
C ASP A 29 21.41 1.35 -2.27
N ARG A 30 20.42 0.48 -2.48
CA ARG A 30 19.37 0.68 -3.48
C ARG A 30 18.17 1.49 -3.01
N SER A 31 17.90 1.53 -1.71
CA SER A 31 16.75 2.26 -1.17
C SER A 31 17.20 3.43 -0.29
N PRO A 32 17.06 4.68 -0.79
CA PRO A 32 17.27 5.87 0.02
C PRO A 32 16.41 5.88 1.28
N ARG A 33 15.20 5.28 1.25
CA ARG A 33 14.31 5.22 2.41
C ARG A 33 14.84 4.30 3.49
N ILE A 34 15.27 3.08 3.16
CA ILE A 34 15.85 2.16 4.15
C ILE A 34 17.09 2.81 4.75
N ARG A 35 17.99 3.33 3.90
CA ARG A 35 19.20 4.01 4.35
C ARG A 35 18.89 5.15 5.31
N GLU A 36 18.03 6.10 4.92
CA GLU A 36 17.66 7.23 5.78
C GLU A 36 17.06 6.74 7.10
N SER A 37 16.18 5.73 7.04
CA SER A 37 15.51 5.18 8.21
C SER A 37 16.50 4.56 9.20
N VAL A 38 17.43 3.74 8.71
CA VAL A 38 18.47 3.09 9.51
C VAL A 38 19.48 4.10 10.04
N GLU A 39 20.00 5.00 9.19
CA GLU A 39 21.03 5.97 9.58
C GLU A 39 20.50 6.99 10.59
N LYS A 40 19.25 7.44 10.45
CA LYS A 40 18.68 8.51 11.28
C LYS A 40 17.89 8.01 12.49
N TYR A 41 17.24 6.85 12.37
CA TYR A 41 16.32 6.34 13.38
C TYR A 41 16.66 4.93 13.84
N GLY A 42 17.73 4.31 13.33
CA GLY A 42 18.03 2.89 13.53
C GLY A 42 17.99 2.43 14.98
N GLY A 43 18.49 3.23 15.93
CA GLY A 43 18.49 2.90 17.35
C GLY A 43 17.20 3.24 18.12
N LEU A 44 16.17 3.78 17.46
CA LEU A 44 14.87 4.04 18.09
C LEU A 44 14.05 2.75 18.10
N ALA A 45 13.33 2.50 19.19
CA ALA A 45 12.27 1.49 19.20
C ALA A 45 11.18 1.85 18.18
N LEU A 46 10.53 0.85 17.58
CA LEU A 46 9.44 1.08 16.63
C LEU A 46 8.29 1.89 17.22
N GLU A 47 7.99 1.71 18.51
CA GLU A 47 6.98 2.53 19.18
C GLU A 47 7.30 4.04 19.12
N ASP A 48 8.57 4.41 19.26
CA ASP A 48 9.01 5.81 19.17
C ASP A 48 9.07 6.28 17.71
N PHE A 49 9.41 5.39 16.78
CA PHE A 49 9.30 5.67 15.35
C PHE A 49 7.84 5.97 14.94
N VAL A 50 6.87 5.21 15.46
CA VAL A 50 5.43 5.46 15.25
C VAL A 50 5.02 6.84 15.77
N LYS A 51 5.55 7.28 16.92
CA LYS A 51 5.33 8.65 17.44
C LYS A 51 5.90 9.71 16.50
N LEU A 52 7.05 9.47 15.86
CA LEU A 52 7.60 10.38 14.85
C LEU A 52 6.70 10.48 13.62
N GLN A 53 6.13 9.36 13.17
CA GLN A 53 5.17 9.37 12.06
C GLN A 53 3.92 10.17 12.43
N ARG A 54 3.39 10.05 13.65
CA ARG A 54 2.25 10.85 14.13
C ARG A 54 2.50 12.36 14.07
N ARG A 55 3.72 12.81 14.39
CA ARG A 55 4.08 14.25 14.30
C ARG A 55 3.95 14.80 12.87
N LYS A 56 4.13 13.96 11.84
CA LYS A 56 3.91 14.35 10.44
C LYS A 56 2.44 14.67 10.19
N LEU A 57 1.54 13.85 10.74
CA LEU A 57 0.11 14.11 10.69
C LEU A 57 -0.26 15.39 11.43
N GLU A 58 0.26 15.60 12.64
CA GLU A 58 0.03 16.82 13.41
C GLU A 58 0.48 18.07 12.63
N ALA A 59 1.63 18.00 11.96
CA ALA A 59 2.13 19.07 11.10
C ALA A 59 1.14 19.37 9.96
N ASN A 60 0.68 18.35 9.23
CA ASN A 60 -0.30 18.55 8.15
C ASN A 60 -1.66 19.05 8.65
N ASN A 61 -2.13 18.56 9.80
CA ASN A 61 -3.39 19.00 10.40
C ASN A 61 -3.36 20.46 10.88
N SER A 62 -2.17 21.05 11.07
CA SER A 62 -2.02 22.47 11.38
C SER A 62 -2.18 23.39 10.16
N LEU A 63 -2.17 22.83 8.95
CA LEU A 63 -2.26 23.56 7.69
C LEU A 63 -3.70 23.57 7.17
N LYS A 64 -4.03 24.60 6.39
CA LYS A 64 -5.34 24.70 5.73
C LYS A 64 -5.28 24.02 4.35
N PRO A 65 -6.16 23.03 4.06
CA PRO A 65 -6.19 22.40 2.75
C PRO A 65 -6.73 23.33 1.66
N LEU A 66 -6.41 23.01 0.40
CA LEU A 66 -6.94 23.71 -0.77
C LEU A 66 -8.43 23.42 -0.96
N GLU A 67 -8.80 22.15 -0.78
CA GLU A 67 -10.16 21.63 -0.90
C GLU A 67 -10.63 21.06 0.45
N PRO A 68 -11.93 21.11 0.78
CA PRO A 68 -12.45 20.56 2.03
C PRO A 68 -12.24 19.04 2.14
N ARG A 69 -11.83 18.56 3.31
CA ARG A 69 -11.70 17.12 3.59
C ARG A 69 -13.07 16.44 3.66
N GLU A 70 -14.11 17.18 4.00
CA GLU A 70 -15.50 16.73 4.09
C GLU A 70 -16.00 16.16 2.76
N GLU A 71 -15.53 16.69 1.62
CA GLU A 71 -15.88 16.16 0.30
C GLU A 71 -15.31 14.76 0.08
N PHE A 72 -14.12 14.48 0.60
CA PHE A 72 -13.51 13.14 0.60
C PHE A 72 -14.30 12.20 1.50
N LEU A 73 -14.64 12.65 2.71
CA LEU A 73 -15.45 11.87 3.65
C LEU A 73 -16.84 11.54 3.08
N GLU A 74 -17.48 12.47 2.36
CA GLU A 74 -18.75 12.21 1.68
C GLU A 74 -18.63 11.12 0.61
N VAL A 75 -17.54 11.14 -0.18
CA VAL A 75 -17.28 10.13 -1.20
C VAL A 75 -17.02 8.75 -0.56
N CYS A 76 -16.17 8.69 0.47
CA CYS A 76 -15.93 7.47 1.24
C CYS A 76 -17.22 6.96 1.89
N GLY A 77 -18.02 7.85 2.48
CA GLY A 77 -19.27 7.51 3.15
C GLY A 77 -20.27 6.89 2.19
N LYS A 78 -20.42 7.47 0.99
CA LYS A 78 -21.25 6.87 -0.06
C LYS A 78 -20.72 5.52 -0.51
N HIS A 79 -19.40 5.40 -0.71
CA HIS A 79 -18.78 4.14 -1.12
C HIS A 79 -19.05 3.02 -0.09
N LEU A 80 -18.90 3.31 1.19
CA LEU A 80 -19.09 2.35 2.29
C LEU A 80 -20.57 2.05 2.55
N ALA A 81 -21.47 3.04 2.48
CA ALA A 81 -22.89 2.85 2.74
C ALA A 81 -23.56 1.90 1.73
N GLU A 82 -23.02 1.81 0.51
CA GLU A 82 -23.48 0.86 -0.51
C GLU A 82 -23.01 -0.59 -0.24
N ARG A 83 -22.05 -0.79 0.67
CA ARG A 83 -21.31 -2.05 0.86
C ARG A 83 -21.33 -2.58 2.30
N THR A 84 -21.62 -1.74 3.28
CA THR A 84 -21.48 -2.06 4.71
C THR A 84 -22.67 -1.55 5.51
N SER A 85 -22.69 -1.86 6.81
CA SER A 85 -23.69 -1.30 7.72
C SER A 85 -23.45 0.21 7.95
N GLY A 86 -24.50 0.92 8.38
CA GLY A 86 -24.38 2.32 8.76
C GLY A 86 -23.38 2.56 9.89
N GLU A 87 -23.31 1.63 10.86
CA GLU A 87 -22.35 1.69 11.97
C GLU A 87 -20.90 1.59 11.48
N ILE A 88 -20.58 0.62 10.60
CA ILE A 88 -19.23 0.50 10.02
C ILE A 88 -18.88 1.76 9.24
N THR A 89 -19.83 2.28 8.46
CA THR A 89 -19.63 3.50 7.68
C THR A 89 -19.29 4.68 8.60
N GLU A 90 -20.10 4.95 9.62
CA GLU A 90 -19.90 6.06 10.55
C GLU A 90 -18.56 5.98 11.28
N GLN A 91 -18.24 4.82 11.87
CA GLN A 91 -16.97 4.62 12.59
C GLN A 91 -15.75 4.72 11.68
N THR A 92 -15.87 4.30 10.42
CA THR A 92 -14.78 4.46 9.45
C THR A 92 -14.57 5.93 9.10
N LEU A 93 -15.66 6.71 8.92
CA LEU A 93 -15.58 8.14 8.66
C LEU A 93 -15.00 8.92 9.84
N GLU A 94 -15.33 8.50 11.07
CA GLU A 94 -14.72 9.05 12.30
C GLU A 94 -13.20 8.89 12.27
N ALA A 95 -12.69 7.68 11.99
CA ALA A 95 -11.26 7.45 11.87
C ALA A 95 -10.62 8.26 10.74
N LEU A 96 -11.25 8.32 9.56
CA LEU A 96 -10.76 9.10 8.42
C LEU A 96 -10.68 10.61 8.71
N SER A 97 -11.56 11.13 9.57
CA SER A 97 -11.60 12.55 9.92
C SER A 97 -10.31 13.06 10.58
N CYS A 98 -9.49 12.16 11.15
CA CYS A 98 -8.20 12.54 11.73
C CYS A 98 -7.16 12.99 10.70
N GLY A 99 -7.39 12.73 9.39
CA GLY A 99 -6.52 13.20 8.31
C GLY A 99 -5.37 12.27 7.92
N ALA A 100 -5.39 11.01 8.38
CA ALA A 100 -4.40 9.99 8.04
C ALA A 100 -4.94 8.97 7.02
N LEU A 101 -4.12 8.61 6.02
CA LEU A 101 -4.43 7.58 5.03
C LEU A 101 -3.30 6.54 4.99
N HIS A 102 -3.62 5.26 5.22
CA HIS A 102 -2.71 4.16 4.89
C HIS A 102 -2.89 3.75 3.44
N THR A 103 -1.83 3.82 2.64
CA THR A 103 -1.87 3.74 1.17
C THR A 103 -0.79 2.80 0.63
N ALA A 104 -0.29 1.89 1.46
CA ALA A 104 0.74 0.93 1.10
C ALA A 104 0.19 -0.37 0.52
N ASP A 105 -1.10 -0.63 0.72
CA ASP A 105 -1.70 -1.90 0.36
C ASP A 105 -2.16 -1.96 -1.08
N HIS A 106 -2.36 -3.19 -1.52
CA HIS A 106 -2.96 -3.51 -2.80
C HIS A 106 -4.18 -4.39 -2.60
N LEU A 107 -5.13 -4.30 -3.53
CA LEU A 107 -6.30 -5.16 -3.47
C LEU A 107 -5.88 -6.63 -3.60
N GLY A 108 -6.10 -7.34 -2.52
CA GLY A 108 -5.68 -8.71 -2.28
C GLY A 108 -6.01 -9.07 -0.84
N GLY A 109 -5.75 -10.31 -0.44
CA GLY A 109 -5.81 -10.65 0.98
C GLY A 109 -4.64 -10.03 1.75
N LEU A 110 -4.81 -9.83 3.06
CA LEU A 110 -3.85 -9.25 4.00
C LEU A 110 -2.63 -10.16 4.29
N TYR A 111 -2.11 -10.91 3.30
CA TYR A 111 -1.18 -12.01 3.56
C TYR A 111 0.29 -11.65 3.49
N SER A 112 0.65 -10.50 2.88
CA SER A 112 2.03 -10.02 2.90
C SER A 112 2.40 -9.59 4.33
N PRO A 113 3.48 -10.13 4.93
CA PRO A 113 3.91 -9.77 6.28
C PRO A 113 4.21 -8.28 6.40
N GLN A 114 4.84 -7.69 5.37
CA GLN A 114 5.15 -6.27 5.35
C GLN A 114 3.89 -5.38 5.38
N SER A 115 2.86 -5.71 4.59
CA SER A 115 1.58 -4.99 4.63
C SER A 115 0.88 -5.21 5.97
N PHE A 116 0.71 -6.46 6.38
CA PHE A 116 -0.01 -6.80 7.61
C PHE A 116 0.60 -6.17 8.86
N GLN A 117 1.92 -6.24 9.01
CA GLN A 117 2.60 -5.63 10.15
C GLN A 117 2.65 -4.10 10.02
N GLY A 118 2.69 -3.56 8.80
CA GLY A 118 2.50 -2.14 8.52
C GLY A 118 1.12 -1.63 8.97
N ASP A 119 0.07 -2.41 8.75
CA ASP A 119 -1.29 -2.10 9.19
C ASP A 119 -1.40 -2.06 10.71
N LEU A 120 -0.74 -2.99 11.40
CA LEU A 120 -0.64 -2.99 12.87
C LEU A 120 0.09 -1.74 13.39
N LEU A 121 1.17 -1.30 12.71
CA LEU A 121 1.85 -0.03 13.06
C LEU A 121 0.96 1.19 12.80
N PHE A 122 0.18 1.17 11.72
CA PHE A 122 -0.76 2.23 11.42
C PHE A 122 -1.90 2.31 12.45
N ASP A 123 -2.50 1.18 12.84
CA ASP A 123 -3.44 1.11 13.95
C ASP A 123 -2.81 1.64 15.25
N ARG A 124 -1.59 1.22 15.57
CA ARG A 124 -0.84 1.72 16.75
C ARG A 124 -0.61 3.23 16.69
N MET A 125 -0.40 3.79 15.51
CA MET A 125 -0.28 5.24 15.32
C MET A 125 -1.59 5.95 15.64
N LEU A 126 -2.70 5.45 15.09
CA LEU A 126 -4.05 5.97 15.29
C LEU A 126 -4.52 5.87 16.74
N GLN A 127 -4.16 4.79 17.46
CA GLN A 127 -4.48 4.63 18.88
C GLN A 127 -3.99 5.80 19.75
N GLY A 128 -2.87 6.42 19.39
CA GLY A 128 -2.39 7.59 20.13
C GLY A 128 -2.93 8.93 19.62
N ILE A 129 -3.95 8.89 18.77
CA ILE A 129 -4.77 10.04 18.35
C ILE A 129 -6.17 9.91 18.94
N GLY A 130 -6.77 8.73 18.83
CA GLY A 130 -8.11 8.44 19.30
C GLY A 130 -8.38 6.94 19.38
N ASP A 131 -9.48 6.58 20.02
CA ASP A 131 -9.95 5.20 20.12
C ASP A 131 -10.95 4.91 19.01
N PHE A 132 -10.46 4.35 17.90
CA PHE A 132 -11.27 4.06 16.72
C PHE A 132 -11.59 2.58 16.61
N SER A 133 -12.88 2.27 16.46
CA SER A 133 -13.39 0.90 16.25
C SER A 133 -13.17 0.36 14.85
N CYS A 134 -13.02 1.24 13.85
CA CYS A 134 -12.74 0.90 12.46
C CYS A 134 -11.43 1.56 12.01
N ILE A 135 -10.53 0.80 11.41
CA ILE A 135 -9.26 1.27 10.88
C ILE A 135 -9.30 1.24 9.35
N PRO A 136 -9.26 2.40 8.66
CA PRO A 136 -9.37 2.48 7.21
C PRO A 136 -8.03 2.26 6.49
N PHE A 137 -8.05 1.44 5.46
CA PHE A 137 -6.92 1.16 4.57
C PHE A 137 -7.33 1.44 3.11
N PHE A 138 -6.46 2.08 2.35
CA PHE A 138 -6.66 2.38 0.93
C PHE A 138 -5.75 1.50 0.10
N ALA A 139 -6.35 0.54 -0.59
CA ALA A 139 -5.66 -0.49 -1.32
C ALA A 139 -5.70 -0.22 -2.83
N CYS A 140 -4.53 -0.20 -3.46
CA CYS A 140 -4.37 -0.01 -4.89
C CYS A 140 -4.82 -1.25 -5.67
N GLY A 141 -5.82 -1.09 -6.53
CA GLY A 141 -6.42 -2.17 -7.30
C GLY A 141 -5.88 -2.36 -8.71
N LEU A 142 -5.03 -1.45 -9.19
CA LEU A 142 -4.45 -1.49 -10.54
C LEU A 142 -3.26 -2.45 -10.70
N VAL A 143 -2.90 -3.20 -9.67
CA VAL A 143 -1.83 -4.20 -9.75
C VAL A 143 -2.37 -5.56 -10.20
N PRO A 144 -1.69 -6.23 -11.15
CA PRO A 144 -2.07 -7.58 -11.56
C PRO A 144 -1.94 -8.61 -10.42
N LEU A 145 -2.88 -9.56 -10.40
CA LEU A 145 -2.93 -10.65 -9.41
C LEU A 145 -1.74 -11.65 -9.44
N LYS A 146 -0.87 -11.57 -10.44
CA LYS A 146 0.38 -12.35 -10.53
C LYS A 146 1.54 -11.74 -9.74
N SER A 147 1.32 -10.63 -9.03
CA SER A 147 2.32 -10.05 -8.14
C SER A 147 2.82 -11.09 -7.13
N SER A 148 4.13 -11.12 -6.90
CA SER A 148 4.76 -11.94 -5.85
C SER A 148 4.31 -11.55 -4.45
N THR A 149 4.03 -10.27 -4.26
CA THR A 149 3.71 -9.65 -2.95
C THR A 149 2.21 -9.64 -2.69
N TYR A 150 1.39 -9.66 -3.76
CA TYR A 150 -0.07 -9.56 -3.68
C TYR A 150 -0.70 -10.77 -4.33
N ALA A 151 -0.74 -11.87 -3.59
CA ALA A 151 -1.22 -13.13 -4.11
C ALA A 151 -2.71 -13.07 -4.45
N ARG A 152 -3.06 -13.76 -5.53
CA ARG A 152 -4.44 -14.12 -5.94
C ARG A 152 -5.19 -15.05 -4.98
N GLY A 153 -4.86 -15.05 -3.69
CA GLY A 153 -5.33 -15.99 -2.69
C GLY A 153 -4.59 -15.84 -1.36
N LEU A 154 -4.37 -16.94 -0.65
CA LEU A 154 -3.71 -16.95 0.66
C LEU A 154 -2.20 -17.18 0.53
N MET A 155 -1.44 -16.68 1.49
CA MET A 155 0.00 -16.97 1.64
C MET A 155 0.32 -17.42 3.05
N SER A 156 1.29 -18.31 3.19
CA SER A 156 1.87 -18.73 4.47
C SER A 156 3.39 -18.72 4.38
N PHE A 157 4.03 -18.47 5.52
CA PHE A 157 5.46 -18.32 5.69
C PHE A 157 5.95 -19.40 6.66
N SER A 158 5.87 -20.67 6.24
CA SER A 158 6.15 -21.81 7.12
C SER A 158 7.46 -22.55 6.81
N ASN A 159 8.26 -22.05 5.86
CA ASN A 159 9.54 -22.64 5.47
C ASN A 159 10.58 -21.59 5.01
N VAL A 160 11.84 -22.01 4.91
CA VAL A 160 13.00 -21.15 4.58
C VAL A 160 13.33 -21.07 3.09
N GLN A 161 12.49 -21.60 2.20
CA GLN A 161 12.70 -21.55 0.75
C GLN A 161 11.86 -20.48 0.08
N GLY A 162 10.87 -19.91 0.79
CA GLY A 162 10.05 -18.81 0.31
C GLY A 162 8.60 -18.92 0.78
N PRO A 163 7.79 -17.90 0.48
CA PRO A 163 6.36 -17.93 0.76
C PRO A 163 5.65 -19.03 -0.02
N GLU A 164 4.69 -19.67 0.63
CA GLU A 164 3.82 -20.65 0.01
C GLU A 164 2.53 -19.96 -0.41
N HIS A 165 2.07 -20.23 -1.64
CA HIS A 165 0.91 -19.57 -2.22
C HIS A 165 -0.24 -20.55 -2.44
N LEU A 166 -1.41 -20.21 -1.94
CA LEU A 166 -2.67 -20.89 -2.23
C LEU A 166 -3.57 -19.97 -3.08
N PRO A 167 -3.48 -20.05 -4.42
CA PRO A 167 -4.24 -19.17 -5.29
C PRO A 167 -5.73 -19.56 -5.32
N VAL A 168 -6.63 -18.59 -5.17
CA VAL A 168 -8.08 -18.75 -5.37
C VAL A 168 -8.42 -18.64 -6.86
N PHE A 169 -7.88 -17.64 -7.55
CA PHE A 169 -8.08 -17.47 -8.99
C PHE A 169 -7.17 -18.37 -9.84
N SER A 170 -7.59 -18.65 -11.08
CA SER A 170 -6.79 -19.42 -12.03
C SER A 170 -5.62 -18.59 -12.59
N THR A 171 -4.73 -19.24 -13.35
CA THR A 171 -3.57 -18.56 -13.98
C THR A 171 -3.99 -17.64 -15.11
N LYS A 172 -5.19 -17.84 -15.69
CA LYS A 172 -5.72 -16.97 -16.73
C LYS A 172 -6.08 -15.59 -16.19
N GLU A 173 -6.70 -15.53 -15.01
CA GLU A 173 -7.13 -14.28 -14.37
C GLU A 173 -5.96 -13.53 -13.71
N ALA A 174 -4.83 -14.20 -13.46
CA ALA A 174 -3.68 -13.63 -12.77
C ALA A 174 -3.06 -12.41 -13.48
N TYR A 175 -3.32 -12.22 -14.78
CA TYR A 175 -2.81 -11.08 -15.54
C TYR A 175 -3.70 -9.83 -15.47
N GLY A 176 -4.93 -9.96 -14.99
CA GLY A 176 -5.85 -8.84 -14.81
C GLY A 176 -5.57 -8.08 -13.51
N ALA A 177 -5.83 -6.77 -13.53
CA ALA A 177 -5.80 -5.94 -12.34
C ALA A 177 -6.99 -6.23 -11.42
N ALA A 178 -6.76 -6.25 -10.11
CA ALA A 178 -7.75 -6.60 -9.10
C ALA A 178 -9.07 -5.80 -9.21
N SER A 179 -8.98 -4.49 -9.52
CA SER A 179 -10.14 -3.60 -9.73
C SER A 179 -11.11 -4.04 -10.84
N PHE A 180 -10.59 -4.77 -11.83
CA PHE A 180 -11.32 -5.20 -13.02
C PHE A 180 -11.85 -6.63 -12.92
N LEU A 181 -11.46 -7.37 -11.88
CA LEU A 181 -11.86 -8.76 -11.76
C LEU A 181 -13.27 -8.90 -11.21
N HIS A 182 -13.95 -9.90 -11.77
CA HIS A 182 -15.16 -10.44 -11.18
C HIS A 182 -14.84 -11.12 -9.84
N ALA A 183 -15.84 -11.14 -8.98
CA ALA A 183 -15.78 -11.87 -7.72
C ALA A 183 -15.44 -13.36 -7.92
N TYR A 184 -14.71 -13.96 -6.98
CA TYR A 184 -14.59 -15.40 -6.89
C TYR A 184 -15.92 -16.02 -6.46
N ASP A 185 -16.21 -17.24 -6.94
CA ASP A 185 -17.41 -18.00 -6.63
C ASP A 185 -17.10 -19.19 -5.70
N GLN A 186 -18.14 -19.87 -5.22
CA GLN A 186 -18.01 -21.07 -4.38
C GLN A 186 -17.15 -22.16 -5.04
N ARG A 187 -17.25 -22.31 -6.37
CA ARG A 187 -16.49 -23.31 -7.12
C ARG A 187 -14.98 -23.05 -7.04
N LEU A 188 -14.54 -21.80 -7.14
CA LEU A 188 -13.12 -21.42 -6.97
C LEU A 188 -12.65 -21.67 -5.53
N LEU A 189 -13.50 -21.42 -4.53
CA LEU A 189 -13.19 -21.72 -3.14
C LEU A 189 -13.03 -23.23 -2.90
N ASP A 190 -13.92 -24.05 -3.42
CA ASP A 190 -13.84 -25.51 -3.32
C ASP A 190 -12.54 -26.04 -3.96
N GLN A 191 -12.15 -25.46 -5.11
CA GLN A 191 -10.88 -25.77 -5.76
C GLN A 191 -9.67 -25.37 -4.90
N ALA A 192 -9.68 -24.20 -4.25
CA ALA A 192 -8.63 -23.80 -3.31
C ALA A 192 -8.58 -24.72 -2.09
N LEU A 193 -9.72 -25.05 -1.48
CA LEU A 193 -9.83 -25.96 -0.34
C LEU A 193 -9.19 -27.33 -0.64
N SER A 194 -9.44 -27.90 -1.82
CA SER A 194 -8.89 -29.21 -2.22
C SER A 194 -7.35 -29.23 -2.36
N ARG A 195 -6.72 -28.04 -2.47
CA ARG A 195 -5.27 -27.88 -2.70
C ARG A 195 -4.49 -27.49 -1.44
N CYS A 196 -5.16 -27.11 -0.35
CA CYS A 196 -4.51 -26.62 0.88
C CYS A 196 -3.39 -27.54 1.37
N GLY A 197 -3.70 -28.82 1.61
CA GLY A 197 -2.71 -29.80 2.11
C GLY A 197 -1.66 -30.25 1.08
N LYS A 198 -1.73 -29.75 -0.16
CA LYS A 198 -0.71 -30.01 -1.20
C LYS A 198 0.24 -28.82 -1.38
N LEU A 199 -0.25 -27.60 -1.12
CA LEU A 199 0.48 -26.36 -1.39
C LEU A 199 1.08 -25.72 -0.13
N PHE A 200 0.62 -26.13 1.05
CA PHE A 200 1.25 -25.77 2.32
C PHE A 200 1.95 -26.99 2.92
N THR A 201 3.22 -26.79 3.30
CA THR A 201 4.10 -27.77 3.92
C THR A 201 3.77 -27.96 5.40
N SER A 202 3.38 -26.89 6.10
CA SER A 202 2.88 -26.96 7.48
C SER A 202 1.41 -27.42 7.52
N GLU A 203 1.13 -28.50 8.27
CA GLU A 203 -0.23 -28.97 8.51
C GLU A 203 -1.07 -27.90 9.23
N LYS A 204 -0.48 -27.16 10.18
CA LYS A 204 -1.14 -26.05 10.88
C LYS A 204 -1.52 -24.93 9.91
N ALA A 205 -0.62 -24.57 9.00
CA ALA A 205 -0.91 -23.58 7.95
C ALA A 205 -2.03 -24.06 7.02
N ALA A 206 -1.99 -25.33 6.61
CA ALA A 206 -3.04 -25.92 5.78
C ALA A 206 -4.41 -25.90 6.47
N GLU A 207 -4.49 -26.25 7.76
CA GLU A 207 -5.75 -26.21 8.52
C GLU A 207 -6.23 -24.78 8.77
N CYS A 208 -5.33 -23.85 9.11
CA CYS A 208 -5.66 -22.43 9.26
C CYS A 208 -6.23 -21.86 7.95
N ALA A 209 -5.58 -22.14 6.82
CA ALA A 209 -6.05 -21.72 5.50
C ALA A 209 -7.43 -22.30 5.14
N LYS A 210 -7.69 -23.58 5.44
CA LYS A 210 -9.03 -24.17 5.29
C LYS A 210 -10.06 -23.45 6.16
N GLY A 211 -9.69 -23.09 7.39
CA GLY A 211 -10.52 -22.29 8.30
C GLY A 211 -10.86 -20.93 7.71
N LEU A 212 -9.86 -20.20 7.20
CA LEU A 212 -10.02 -18.90 6.55
C LEU A 212 -10.91 -18.98 5.31
N LEU A 213 -10.70 -19.98 4.46
CA LEU A 213 -11.52 -20.17 3.26
C LEU A 213 -12.99 -20.41 3.61
N ARG A 214 -13.27 -21.14 4.70
CA ARG A 214 -14.64 -21.45 5.13
C ARG A 214 -15.32 -20.32 5.91
N LYS A 215 -14.56 -19.56 6.70
CA LYS A 215 -15.12 -18.53 7.59
C LYS A 215 -15.12 -17.15 6.97
N ALA A 216 -14.03 -16.77 6.32
CA ALA A 216 -13.84 -15.42 5.80
C ALA A 216 -14.15 -15.34 4.30
N TYR A 217 -13.57 -16.22 3.47
CA TYR A 217 -13.84 -16.18 2.02
C TYR A 217 -15.26 -16.62 1.66
N ALA A 218 -15.78 -17.64 2.33
CA ALA A 218 -17.13 -18.16 2.09
C ALA A 218 -18.22 -17.44 2.93
N ALA A 219 -17.89 -16.30 3.55
CA ALA A 219 -18.89 -15.47 4.21
C ALA A 219 -19.97 -15.02 3.20
N GLY A 220 -21.22 -14.96 3.65
CA GLY A 220 -22.37 -14.70 2.77
C GLY A 220 -22.26 -13.36 2.05
N GLU A 221 -21.83 -12.33 2.78
CA GLU A 221 -21.59 -10.99 2.25
C GLU A 221 -20.51 -11.01 1.15
N ALA A 222 -19.38 -11.67 1.39
CA ALA A 222 -18.31 -11.80 0.40
C ALA A 222 -18.76 -12.58 -0.85
N LEU A 223 -19.49 -13.68 -0.71
CA LEU A 223 -19.98 -14.45 -1.85
C LEU A 223 -21.13 -13.75 -2.62
N SER A 224 -21.77 -12.75 -2.01
CA SER A 224 -22.84 -11.97 -2.66
C SER A 224 -22.32 -10.86 -3.57
N CYS A 225 -21.04 -10.47 -3.44
CA CYS A 225 -20.44 -9.42 -4.25
C CYS A 225 -20.26 -9.85 -5.70
N SER A 226 -20.34 -8.89 -6.62
CA SER A 226 -20.08 -9.12 -8.06
C SER A 226 -18.66 -8.78 -8.49
N ARG A 227 -17.96 -7.94 -7.71
CA ARG A 227 -16.58 -7.49 -7.96
C ARG A 227 -15.64 -8.02 -6.90
N TYR A 228 -14.42 -8.37 -7.32
CA TYR A 228 -13.39 -8.82 -6.38
C TYR A 228 -13.00 -7.73 -5.36
N ALA A 229 -12.91 -6.46 -5.78
CA ALA A 229 -12.62 -5.35 -4.88
C ALA A 229 -13.60 -5.26 -3.70
N ASP A 230 -14.89 -5.48 -3.95
CA ASP A 230 -15.91 -5.45 -2.90
C ASP A 230 -15.79 -6.70 -1.98
N GLN A 231 -15.37 -7.85 -2.51
CA GLN A 231 -15.08 -9.04 -1.68
C GLN A 231 -13.92 -8.82 -0.72
N ILE A 232 -12.88 -8.10 -1.14
CA ILE A 232 -11.72 -7.81 -0.30
C ILE A 232 -12.11 -6.97 0.92
N LEU A 233 -13.01 -5.99 0.76
CA LEU A 233 -13.56 -5.24 1.88
C LEU A 233 -14.17 -6.18 2.94
N HIS A 234 -15.04 -7.10 2.51
CA HIS A 234 -15.66 -8.05 3.43
C HIS A 234 -14.67 -9.07 4.02
N LEU A 235 -13.68 -9.48 3.23
CA LEU A 235 -12.62 -10.37 3.69
C LEU A 235 -11.83 -9.72 4.84
N TYR A 236 -11.50 -8.43 4.75
CA TYR A 236 -10.81 -7.69 5.83
C TYR A 236 -11.67 -7.64 7.09
N ILE A 237 -12.98 -7.40 6.96
CA ILE A 237 -13.91 -7.39 8.10
C ILE A 237 -13.94 -8.77 8.78
N GLU A 238 -14.09 -9.86 8.02
CA GLU A 238 -14.14 -11.21 8.60
C GLU A 238 -12.79 -11.64 9.17
N LEU A 239 -11.68 -11.30 8.52
CA LEU A 239 -10.35 -11.57 9.03
C LEU A 239 -10.11 -10.83 10.36
N SER A 240 -10.61 -9.60 10.49
CA SER A 240 -10.51 -8.84 11.74
C SER A 240 -11.20 -9.54 12.90
N LYS A 241 -12.35 -10.17 12.65
CA LYS A 241 -13.06 -10.96 13.68
C LYS A 241 -12.28 -12.19 14.12
N LEU A 242 -11.52 -12.80 13.20
CA LEU A 242 -10.67 -13.95 13.50
C LEU A 242 -9.40 -13.54 14.26
N LEU A 243 -8.91 -12.32 14.03
CA LEU A 243 -7.78 -11.69 14.70
C LEU A 243 -8.19 -10.88 15.94
N GLU A 244 -9.39 -11.12 16.50
CA GLU A 244 -9.94 -10.30 17.59
C GLU A 244 -8.98 -10.12 18.80
N PRO A 245 -8.25 -11.14 19.28
CA PRO A 245 -7.30 -10.95 20.40
C PRO A 245 -6.16 -9.98 20.09
N LEU A 246 -5.76 -9.88 18.81
CA LEU A 246 -4.71 -8.97 18.35
C LEU A 246 -5.23 -7.55 18.13
N LEU A 247 -6.45 -7.45 17.59
CA LEU A 247 -7.07 -6.20 17.17
C LEU A 247 -7.96 -5.57 18.24
N GLU A 248 -8.14 -6.23 19.39
CA GLU A 248 -8.98 -5.77 20.50
C GLU A 248 -10.40 -5.40 20.05
N GLY A 249 -10.98 -6.25 19.19
CA GLY A 249 -12.33 -6.05 18.64
C GLY A 249 -12.45 -5.02 17.49
N LYS A 250 -11.35 -4.36 17.09
CA LYS A 250 -11.36 -3.42 15.97
C LYS A 250 -11.60 -4.13 14.63
N ARG A 251 -12.18 -3.38 13.68
CA ARG A 251 -12.43 -3.83 12.31
C ARG A 251 -11.51 -3.11 11.34
N TYR A 252 -10.80 -3.87 10.52
CA TYR A 252 -10.01 -3.32 9.42
C TYR A 252 -10.91 -3.18 8.19
N ILE A 253 -10.89 -1.99 7.58
CA ILE A 253 -11.79 -1.61 6.48
C ILE A 253 -10.96 -1.23 5.27
N CYS A 254 -10.90 -2.13 4.29
CA CYS A 254 -10.19 -1.90 3.04
C CYS A 254 -11.11 -1.21 2.01
N MET A 255 -10.64 -0.13 1.39
CA MET A 255 -11.30 0.59 0.31
C MET A 255 -10.43 0.63 -0.96
N GLU A 256 -11.07 0.51 -2.12
CA GLU A 256 -10.40 0.64 -3.42
C GLU A 256 -10.07 2.11 -3.69
N THR A 257 -8.77 2.44 -3.68
CA THR A 257 -8.27 3.82 -3.85
C THR A 257 -8.78 4.45 -5.14
N GLU A 258 -8.72 3.71 -6.25
CA GLU A 258 -9.06 4.24 -7.56
C GLU A 258 -10.55 4.58 -7.70
N ALA A 259 -11.43 3.86 -7.01
CA ALA A 259 -12.86 4.14 -6.99
C ALA A 259 -13.16 5.45 -6.25
N ILE A 260 -12.48 5.68 -5.11
CA ILE A 260 -12.59 6.92 -4.35
C ILE A 260 -12.02 8.09 -5.17
N ALA A 261 -10.86 7.91 -5.83
CA ALA A 261 -10.25 8.92 -6.68
C ALA A 261 -11.14 9.28 -7.86
N ALA A 262 -11.74 8.30 -8.54
CA ALA A 262 -12.63 8.53 -9.68
C ALA A 262 -13.87 9.35 -9.29
N ALA A 263 -14.44 9.07 -8.11
CA ALA A 263 -15.58 9.82 -7.60
C ALA A 263 -15.21 11.25 -7.18
N LEU A 264 -14.04 11.45 -6.57
CA LEU A 264 -13.53 12.78 -6.22
C LEU A 264 -13.12 13.61 -7.42
N LEU A 265 -12.45 13.00 -8.40
CA LEU A 265 -12.11 13.64 -9.67
C LEU A 265 -13.36 14.28 -10.30
N LYS A 266 -14.48 13.56 -10.32
CA LYS A 266 -15.73 14.11 -10.85
C LYS A 266 -16.15 15.40 -10.13
N LYS A 267 -16.03 15.46 -8.80
CA LYS A 267 -16.39 16.65 -8.02
C LYS A 267 -15.42 17.81 -8.29
N ASP A 268 -14.12 17.52 -8.33
CA ASP A 268 -13.10 18.55 -8.49
C ASP A 268 -13.09 19.15 -9.91
N LEU A 269 -13.46 18.38 -10.94
CA LEU A 269 -13.61 18.90 -12.30
C LEU A 269 -14.84 19.81 -12.48
N GLU A 270 -15.75 19.89 -11.51
CA GLU A 270 -16.80 20.93 -11.50
C GLU A 270 -16.27 22.31 -11.09
N LYS A 271 -15.08 22.38 -10.48
CA LYS A 271 -14.42 23.61 -10.06
C LYS A 271 -13.31 23.95 -11.05
N PRO A 272 -13.45 25.00 -11.89
CA PRO A 272 -12.46 25.32 -12.92
C PRO A 272 -11.07 25.67 -12.36
N ASP A 273 -11.01 26.12 -11.12
CA ASP A 273 -9.82 26.56 -10.38
C ASP A 273 -9.25 25.49 -9.44
N SER A 274 -9.85 24.30 -9.37
CA SER A 274 -9.25 23.20 -8.60
C SER A 274 -7.89 22.79 -9.19
N LEU A 275 -7.01 22.28 -8.34
CA LEU A 275 -5.67 21.85 -8.75
C LEU A 275 -5.72 20.87 -9.93
N ILE A 276 -6.66 19.92 -9.93
CA ILE A 276 -6.77 18.97 -11.03
C ILE A 276 -7.34 19.59 -12.31
N SER A 277 -8.28 20.53 -12.22
CA SER A 277 -8.77 21.26 -13.40
C SER A 277 -7.65 22.06 -14.06
N LEU A 278 -6.80 22.72 -13.26
CA LEU A 278 -5.62 23.41 -13.77
C LEU A 278 -4.66 22.42 -14.46
N ILE A 279 -4.35 21.30 -13.84
CA ILE A 279 -3.46 20.28 -14.42
C ILE A 279 -4.00 19.73 -15.75
N LEU A 280 -5.31 19.48 -15.86
CA LEU A 280 -5.88 18.86 -17.05
C LEU A 280 -6.17 19.86 -18.19
N PHE A 281 -6.49 21.11 -17.87
CA PHE A 281 -7.07 22.03 -18.85
C PHE A 281 -6.30 23.33 -19.05
N ASP A 282 -5.40 23.72 -18.14
CA ASP A 282 -4.53 24.88 -18.36
C ASP A 282 -3.32 24.48 -19.24
N PRO A 283 -3.17 25.04 -20.46
CA PRO A 283 -2.07 24.67 -21.36
C PRO A 283 -0.68 24.98 -20.79
N ALA A 284 -0.54 26.05 -19.99
CA ALA A 284 0.75 26.42 -19.39
C ALA A 284 1.14 25.41 -18.31
N VAL A 285 0.18 25.00 -17.46
CA VAL A 285 0.41 23.96 -16.45
C VAL A 285 0.74 22.63 -17.11
N ARG A 286 -0.02 22.23 -18.14
CA ARG A 286 0.26 20.99 -18.90
C ARG A 286 1.64 20.99 -19.53
N SER A 287 2.06 22.10 -20.11
CA SER A 287 3.40 22.20 -20.71
C SER A 287 4.47 21.95 -19.67
N GLU A 288 4.39 22.60 -18.51
CA GLU A 288 5.38 22.43 -17.43
C GLU A 288 5.35 21.02 -16.81
N PHE A 289 4.18 20.41 -16.66
CA PHE A 289 4.06 19.01 -16.23
C PHE A 289 4.67 18.03 -17.24
N ASN A 290 4.67 18.39 -18.53
CA ASN A 290 5.35 17.65 -19.58
C ASN A 290 6.85 17.99 -19.69
N GLU A 291 7.40 18.91 -18.91
CA GLU A 291 8.84 19.17 -18.79
C GLU A 291 9.44 18.52 -17.54
N GLU A 292 8.67 18.41 -16.45
CA GLU A 292 9.11 17.69 -15.26
C GLU A 292 9.21 16.17 -15.53
N ARG A 293 10.36 15.57 -15.18
CA ARG A 293 10.68 14.16 -15.41
C ARG A 293 10.95 13.46 -14.09
N ASP A 294 10.39 12.26 -13.91
CA ASP A 294 10.71 11.41 -12.77
C ASP A 294 12.05 10.66 -12.97
N GLU A 295 12.38 9.76 -12.04
CA GLU A 295 13.62 8.99 -12.06
C GLU A 295 13.71 8.01 -13.23
N GLU A 296 12.57 7.61 -13.80
CA GLU A 296 12.48 6.77 -14.99
C GLU A 296 12.50 7.59 -16.28
N GLY A 297 12.60 8.92 -16.18
CA GLY A 297 12.55 9.84 -17.32
C GLY A 297 11.15 10.00 -17.90
N MET A 298 10.11 9.63 -17.13
CA MET A 298 8.71 9.78 -17.55
C MET A 298 8.19 11.17 -17.17
N PRO A 299 7.38 11.81 -18.03
CA PRO A 299 6.80 13.10 -17.70
C PRO A 299 5.79 12.96 -16.56
N LEU A 300 5.70 13.96 -15.68
CA LEU A 300 4.74 13.94 -14.56
C LEU A 300 3.29 13.77 -15.03
N SER A 301 2.97 14.31 -16.20
CA SER A 301 1.67 14.16 -16.88
C SER A 301 1.28 12.70 -17.18
N SER A 302 2.25 11.79 -17.32
CA SER A 302 2.04 10.36 -17.59
C SER A 302 1.60 9.53 -16.39
N LEU A 303 1.75 10.11 -15.20
CA LEU A 303 1.44 9.45 -13.93
C LEU A 303 -0.01 9.71 -13.47
N LEU A 304 -0.72 10.64 -14.12
CA LEU A 304 -2.09 11.01 -13.77
C LEU A 304 -3.07 9.85 -13.95
N PHE A 305 -2.92 9.10 -15.04
CA PHE A 305 -3.87 8.05 -15.39
C PHE A 305 -3.19 6.82 -15.94
N ARG A 306 -3.86 5.69 -15.78
CA ARG A 306 -3.53 4.42 -16.44
C ARG A 306 -4.61 4.08 -17.44
N GLY A 307 -4.21 3.71 -18.65
CA GLY A 307 -5.14 3.25 -19.68
C GLY A 307 -5.40 1.76 -19.53
N TRP A 308 -6.59 1.31 -19.90
CA TRP A 308 -6.99 -0.09 -19.83
C TRP A 308 -7.78 -0.50 -21.06
N ASP A 309 -7.56 -1.74 -21.51
CA ASP A 309 -8.40 -2.34 -22.54
C ASP A 309 -9.68 -2.96 -21.97
N ASP A 310 -10.53 -3.42 -22.87
CA ASP A 310 -11.81 -4.09 -22.59
C ASP A 310 -11.67 -5.40 -21.79
N LEU A 311 -10.46 -5.96 -21.73
CA LEU A 311 -10.13 -7.15 -20.94
C LEU A 311 -9.49 -6.79 -19.59
N GLY A 312 -9.43 -5.52 -19.21
CA GLY A 312 -8.83 -5.08 -17.95
C GLY A 312 -7.31 -5.27 -17.93
N ARG A 313 -6.65 -5.18 -19.09
CA ARG A 313 -5.19 -5.21 -19.21
C ARG A 313 -4.64 -3.80 -19.39
N LEU A 314 -3.52 -3.54 -18.72
CA LEU A 314 -2.88 -2.23 -18.66
C LEU A 314 -2.37 -1.79 -20.05
N HIS A 315 -2.66 -0.55 -20.43
CA HIS A 315 -1.88 0.19 -21.41
C HIS A 315 -0.66 0.80 -20.72
N PRO A 316 0.58 0.49 -21.18
CA PRO A 316 1.79 0.75 -20.42
C PRO A 316 1.98 2.22 -20.01
N VAL A 317 1.66 3.18 -20.88
CA VAL A 317 1.76 4.62 -20.59
C VAL A 317 0.71 5.38 -21.39
N LEU A 318 -0.02 6.29 -20.73
CA LEU A 318 -0.80 7.35 -21.36
C LEU A 318 -0.28 8.71 -20.88
N ASN A 319 0.25 9.51 -21.79
CA ASN A 319 0.69 10.87 -21.52
C ASN A 319 -0.48 11.84 -21.76
N LEU A 320 -0.69 12.79 -20.85
CA LEU A 320 -1.49 13.97 -21.17
C LEU A 320 -0.62 14.96 -21.93
N GLU A 321 -0.86 15.09 -23.23
CA GLU A 321 -0.10 15.95 -24.12
C GLU A 321 -0.40 17.45 -23.89
N PRO A 322 0.49 18.38 -24.26
CA PRO A 322 0.29 19.82 -24.08
C PRO A 322 -1.00 20.36 -24.72
N GLU A 323 -1.42 19.79 -25.86
CA GLU A 323 -2.68 20.14 -26.53
C GLU A 323 -3.94 19.60 -25.81
N GLY A 324 -3.77 18.71 -24.83
CA GLY A 324 -4.85 18.20 -23.99
C GLY A 324 -5.45 16.88 -24.44
N SER A 325 -4.79 16.15 -25.32
CA SER A 325 -5.16 14.78 -25.66
C SER A 325 -4.37 13.78 -24.82
N PHE A 326 -4.90 12.58 -24.58
CA PHE A 326 -4.11 11.49 -24.02
C PHE A 326 -3.53 10.65 -25.14
N SER A 327 -2.21 10.42 -25.12
CA SER A 327 -1.53 9.65 -26.14
C SER A 327 -0.63 8.58 -25.54
N GLY A 328 -0.52 7.44 -26.21
CA GLY A 328 0.29 6.32 -25.72
C GLY A 328 0.30 5.13 -26.66
N ARG A 329 0.65 3.97 -26.11
CA ARG A 329 0.64 2.70 -26.86
C ARG A 329 -0.06 1.61 -26.08
N SER A 330 -0.78 0.73 -26.79
CA SER A 330 -1.33 -0.50 -26.24
C SER A 330 -0.22 -1.53 -25.99
N MET A 331 -0.53 -2.64 -25.31
CA MET A 331 0.40 -3.77 -25.15
C MET A 331 0.86 -4.38 -26.48
N LYS A 332 0.11 -4.17 -27.57
CA LYS A 332 0.46 -4.62 -28.92
C LYS A 332 1.31 -3.59 -29.68
N GLY A 333 1.64 -2.45 -29.04
CA GLY A 333 2.39 -1.35 -29.65
C GLY A 333 1.56 -0.42 -30.53
N GLU A 334 0.24 -0.64 -30.63
CA GLU A 334 -0.67 0.20 -31.40
C GLU A 334 -0.83 1.57 -30.73
N ARG A 335 -0.89 2.64 -31.54
CA ARG A 335 -1.09 3.99 -31.01
C ARG A 335 -2.47 4.10 -30.37
N VAL A 336 -2.51 4.59 -29.14
CA VAL A 336 -3.74 4.96 -28.42
C VAL A 336 -3.82 6.48 -28.39
N LEU A 337 -4.99 7.02 -28.74
CA LEU A 337 -5.29 8.45 -28.68
C LEU A 337 -6.69 8.60 -28.08
N LEU A 338 -6.80 9.28 -26.95
CA LEU A 338 -8.06 9.53 -26.26
C LEU A 338 -8.29 11.04 -26.11
N PRO A 339 -9.55 11.52 -26.24
CA PRO A 339 -9.88 12.92 -26.00
C PRO A 339 -9.72 13.27 -24.51
N GLY A 340 -9.20 14.47 -24.23
CA GLY A 340 -8.96 14.94 -22.86
C GLY A 340 -9.77 16.17 -22.46
N ASP A 341 -10.86 16.50 -23.16
CA ASP A 341 -11.84 17.46 -22.64
C ASP A 341 -12.59 16.89 -21.41
N LYS A 342 -13.16 17.76 -20.57
CA LYS A 342 -13.84 17.37 -19.32
C LYS A 342 -14.89 16.27 -19.52
N ALA A 343 -15.77 16.41 -20.53
CA ALA A 343 -16.84 15.44 -20.74
C ALA A 343 -16.29 14.08 -21.14
N SER A 344 -15.27 14.08 -22.00
CA SER A 344 -14.56 12.87 -22.41
C SER A 344 -13.81 12.19 -21.26
N VAL A 345 -13.08 12.93 -20.43
CA VAL A 345 -12.37 12.38 -19.25
C VAL A 345 -13.36 11.69 -18.32
N LEU A 346 -14.45 12.36 -17.95
CA LEU A 346 -15.47 11.78 -17.07
C LEU A 346 -16.12 10.52 -17.66
N LYS A 347 -16.33 10.50 -18.98
CA LYS A 347 -16.84 9.32 -19.68
C LYS A 347 -15.83 8.16 -19.62
N LEU A 348 -14.56 8.41 -19.96
CA LEU A 348 -13.50 7.39 -19.98
C LEU A 348 -13.26 6.78 -18.58
N VAL A 349 -13.33 7.59 -17.53
CA VAL A 349 -13.25 7.12 -16.14
C VAL A 349 -14.46 6.27 -15.77
N LYS A 350 -15.67 6.72 -16.11
CA LYS A 350 -16.90 5.93 -15.87
C LYS A 350 -16.88 4.59 -16.59
N GLU A 351 -16.35 4.55 -17.81
CA GLU A 351 -16.20 3.35 -18.63
C GLU A 351 -14.97 2.52 -18.25
N ARG A 352 -14.17 2.96 -17.28
CA ARG A 352 -12.93 2.32 -16.81
C ARG A 352 -11.87 2.10 -17.90
N VAL A 353 -11.91 2.90 -18.95
CA VAL A 353 -10.86 2.97 -19.98
C VAL A 353 -9.65 3.74 -19.44
N LEU A 354 -9.91 4.70 -18.55
CA LEU A 354 -8.92 5.58 -17.96
C LEU A 354 -9.13 5.56 -16.44
N MET A 355 -8.19 4.99 -15.71
CA MET A 355 -8.25 4.88 -14.24
C MET A 355 -7.28 5.86 -13.59
N PRO A 356 -7.65 6.50 -12.46
CA PRO A 356 -6.72 7.30 -11.68
C PRO A 356 -5.43 6.55 -11.39
N GLY A 357 -4.28 7.16 -11.67
CA GLY A 357 -2.98 6.65 -11.25
C GLY A 357 -2.60 7.20 -9.87
N THR A 358 -1.59 6.59 -9.24
CA THR A 358 -1.14 6.94 -7.89
C THR A 358 -0.77 8.42 -7.72
N TYR A 359 -0.21 9.05 -8.75
CA TYR A 359 0.07 10.49 -8.69
C TYR A 359 -1.21 11.33 -8.66
N LEU A 360 -2.24 10.95 -9.43
CA LEU A 360 -3.53 11.65 -9.37
C LEU A 360 -4.21 11.46 -8.01
N GLU A 361 -4.10 10.28 -7.41
CA GLU A 361 -4.58 10.05 -6.04
C GLU A 361 -3.87 10.99 -5.05
N ALA A 362 -2.54 11.13 -5.16
CA ALA A 362 -1.76 12.08 -4.37
C ALA A 362 -2.18 13.54 -4.57
N VAL A 363 -2.50 13.94 -5.81
CA VAL A 363 -3.06 15.26 -6.14
C VAL A 363 -4.40 15.45 -5.42
N LEU A 364 -5.33 14.49 -5.54
CA LEU A 364 -6.70 14.62 -5.02
C LEU A 364 -6.76 14.58 -3.48
N TYR A 365 -5.95 13.74 -2.83
CA TYR A 365 -6.05 13.53 -1.38
C TYR A 365 -4.97 14.30 -0.62
N GLY A 366 -3.70 14.15 -1.05
CA GLY A 366 -2.57 14.78 -0.39
C GLY A 366 -2.50 16.27 -0.70
N PHE A 367 -2.31 16.63 -1.98
CA PHE A 367 -2.00 18.01 -2.34
C PHE A 367 -3.20 18.94 -2.17
N SER A 368 -4.40 18.48 -2.59
CA SER A 368 -5.63 19.27 -2.49
C SER A 368 -6.21 19.27 -1.08
N ARG A 369 -6.27 18.12 -0.40
CA ARG A 369 -7.01 17.96 0.86
C ARG A 369 -6.14 17.81 2.10
N GLY A 370 -4.81 17.81 1.93
CA GLY A 370 -3.85 17.83 3.03
C GLY A 370 -3.86 16.55 3.87
N PHE A 371 -4.30 15.42 3.32
CA PHE A 371 -4.20 14.15 4.04
C PHE A 371 -2.73 13.74 4.17
N THR A 372 -2.38 13.13 5.30
CA THR A 372 -1.06 12.55 5.51
C THR A 372 -1.05 11.12 5.00
N TRP A 373 -0.15 10.84 4.07
CA TRP A 373 -0.01 9.54 3.43
C TRP A 373 1.01 8.69 4.17
N TYR A 374 0.62 7.46 4.50
CA TYR A 374 1.49 6.47 5.10
C TYR A 374 1.66 5.31 4.14
N GLY A 375 2.79 5.32 3.44
CA GLY A 375 3.09 4.37 2.39
C GLY A 375 4.10 3.32 2.77
N GLY A 376 4.48 2.56 1.74
CA GLY A 376 5.63 1.67 1.76
C GLY A 376 6.95 2.36 1.42
N ILE A 377 7.98 1.54 1.26
CA ILE A 377 9.37 1.95 1.00
C ILE A 377 9.51 2.88 -0.21
N PHE A 378 8.85 2.58 -1.33
CA PHE A 378 8.93 3.38 -2.55
C PHE A 378 8.10 4.66 -2.46
N GLN A 379 6.87 4.56 -1.94
CA GLN A 379 5.93 5.68 -1.90
C GLN A 379 6.44 6.85 -1.07
N SER A 380 7.04 6.57 0.08
CA SER A 380 7.65 7.58 0.92
C SER A 380 8.83 8.31 0.25
N VAL A 381 9.39 7.79 -0.86
CA VAL A 381 10.47 8.43 -1.64
C VAL A 381 9.92 9.22 -2.82
N TYR A 382 9.05 8.62 -3.63
CA TYR A 382 8.57 9.27 -4.84
C TYR A 382 7.56 10.39 -4.56
N LEU A 383 6.75 10.31 -3.49
CA LEU A 383 5.72 11.33 -3.23
C LEU A 383 6.31 12.72 -2.96
N PRO A 384 7.33 12.90 -2.07
CA PRO A 384 7.98 14.19 -1.90
C PRO A 384 8.65 14.71 -3.18
N LYS A 385 9.18 13.82 -4.03
CA LYS A 385 9.78 14.21 -5.31
C LYS A 385 8.72 14.71 -6.29
N TRP A 386 7.61 13.98 -6.43
CA TRP A 386 6.48 14.40 -7.24
C TRP A 386 5.90 15.73 -6.76
N GLN A 387 5.72 15.92 -5.45
CA GLN A 387 5.32 17.20 -4.87
C GLN A 387 6.29 18.33 -5.28
N ALA A 388 7.60 18.13 -5.15
CA ALA A 388 8.59 19.12 -5.54
C ALA A 388 8.53 19.46 -7.04
N MET A 389 8.26 18.45 -7.89
CA MET A 389 8.02 18.64 -9.33
C MET A 389 6.75 19.46 -9.59
N THR A 390 5.63 19.11 -8.94
CA THR A 390 4.36 19.86 -8.99
C THR A 390 4.56 21.32 -8.61
N VAL A 391 5.28 21.59 -7.51
CA VAL A 391 5.58 22.95 -7.03
C VAL A 391 6.38 23.74 -8.06
N ARG A 392 7.40 23.14 -8.69
CA ARG A 392 8.17 23.82 -9.75
C ARG A 392 7.31 24.12 -10.97
N ALA A 393 6.53 23.15 -11.43
CA ALA A 393 5.67 23.30 -12.58
C ALA A 393 4.62 24.40 -12.37
N LEU A 394 3.99 24.45 -11.19
CA LEU A 394 3.03 25.49 -10.83
C LEU A 394 3.68 26.88 -10.73
N LYS A 395 4.88 26.99 -10.15
CA LYS A 395 5.61 28.28 -10.11
C LYS A 395 5.91 28.82 -11.50
N ARG A 396 6.36 27.96 -12.42
CA ARG A 396 6.71 28.35 -13.80
C ARG A 396 5.49 28.68 -14.66
N SER A 397 4.35 28.03 -14.39
CA SER A 397 3.09 28.27 -15.09
C SER A 397 2.25 29.41 -14.51
N GLY A 398 2.75 30.15 -13.51
CA GLY A 398 2.09 31.36 -13.00
C GLY A 398 1.22 31.17 -11.75
N TYR A 399 1.37 30.06 -11.03
CA TYR A 399 0.62 29.74 -9.81
C TYR A 399 1.50 29.62 -8.55
N PRO A 400 2.29 30.66 -8.17
CA PRO A 400 3.23 30.57 -7.06
C PRO A 400 2.55 30.36 -5.69
N ASP A 401 1.40 30.98 -5.44
CA ASP A 401 0.67 30.86 -4.17
C ASP A 401 0.14 29.44 -3.96
N LEU A 402 -0.32 28.80 -5.04
CA LEU A 402 -0.77 27.40 -5.03
C LEU A 402 0.42 26.47 -4.78
N ALA A 403 1.54 26.74 -5.46
CA ALA A 403 2.77 26.00 -5.30
C ALA A 403 3.34 26.09 -3.87
N GLU A 404 3.25 27.27 -3.23
CA GLU A 404 3.65 27.42 -1.83
C GLU A 404 2.83 26.53 -0.92
N LYS A 405 1.50 26.59 -1.01
CA LYS A 405 0.60 25.76 -0.20
C LYS A 405 0.87 24.26 -0.37
N ILE A 406 1.02 23.80 -1.61
CA ILE A 406 1.30 22.39 -1.90
C ILE A 406 2.65 21.98 -1.34
N GLY A 407 3.66 22.86 -1.40
CA GLY A 407 5.00 22.59 -0.88
C GLY A 407 5.11 22.48 0.64
N LEU A 408 4.05 22.81 1.40
CA LEU A 408 4.03 22.72 2.86
C LEU A 408 3.68 21.32 3.37
N TRP A 409 3.05 20.48 2.55
CA TRP A 409 2.61 19.15 2.99
C TRP A 409 3.79 18.23 3.29
N GLU A 410 3.69 17.48 4.39
CA GLU A 410 4.57 16.39 4.73
C GLU A 410 4.04 15.08 4.14
N LEU A 411 4.75 14.51 3.16
CA LEU A 411 4.31 13.36 2.36
C LEU A 411 5.29 12.17 2.44
N SER A 412 6.22 12.19 3.39
CA SER A 412 7.18 11.12 3.61
C SER A 412 6.71 10.07 4.63
N GLY A 413 5.41 10.03 4.96
CA GLY A 413 4.88 9.07 5.92
C GLY A 413 5.17 7.63 5.49
N TYR A 414 5.68 6.84 6.44
CA TYR A 414 6.21 5.51 6.17
C TYR A 414 5.86 4.56 7.32
N MET A 415 5.09 3.52 7.00
CA MET A 415 4.61 2.52 7.98
C MET A 415 4.74 1.08 7.46
N SER A 416 4.66 0.87 6.14
CA SER A 416 4.74 -0.47 5.56
C SER A 416 6.16 -0.77 5.10
N GLY A 417 6.94 -1.38 5.99
CA GLY A 417 8.32 -1.72 5.74
C GLY A 417 9.00 -2.36 6.94
N PRO A 418 9.03 -1.67 8.10
CA PRO A 418 9.46 -2.32 9.33
C PRO A 418 8.64 -3.57 9.63
N VAL A 419 9.33 -4.68 9.89
CA VAL A 419 8.75 -5.96 10.34
C VAL A 419 9.25 -6.22 11.75
N PHE A 420 8.41 -6.79 12.63
CA PHE A 420 8.74 -7.00 14.03
C PHE A 420 8.31 -8.36 14.58
N ALA A 421 7.55 -9.15 13.83
CA ALA A 421 7.14 -10.50 14.22
C ALA A 421 7.58 -11.53 13.18
N LEU A 422 8.06 -12.67 13.68
CA LEU A 422 8.63 -13.76 12.90
C LEU A 422 7.95 -15.09 13.24
N GLU A 423 7.83 -15.95 12.24
CA GLU A 423 7.44 -17.35 12.38
C GLU A 423 8.68 -18.24 12.44
N SER A 424 8.70 -19.17 13.38
CA SER A 424 9.76 -20.18 13.47
C SER A 424 9.51 -21.33 12.49
N THR A 425 10.48 -21.62 11.63
CA THR A 425 10.41 -22.74 10.67
C THR A 425 11.10 -23.99 11.18
N GLY A 426 11.67 -23.95 12.39
CA GLY A 426 12.54 -24.98 12.97
C GLY A 426 13.98 -24.97 12.47
N SER A 427 14.23 -24.53 11.22
CA SER A 427 15.58 -24.32 10.67
C SER A 427 16.01 -22.84 10.62
N GLY A 428 15.08 -21.93 10.86
CA GLY A 428 15.31 -20.49 10.90
C GLY A 428 14.04 -19.76 11.34
N ALA A 429 13.95 -18.47 10.99
CA ALA A 429 12.76 -17.66 11.22
C ALA A 429 12.47 -16.76 10.02
N VAL A 430 11.20 -16.57 9.68
CA VAL A 430 10.75 -15.80 8.51
C VAL A 430 9.69 -14.78 8.92
N SER A 431 9.45 -13.74 8.12
CA SER A 431 8.41 -12.74 8.40
C SER A 431 7.03 -13.39 8.59
N ALA A 432 6.33 -13.05 9.67
CA ALA A 432 5.01 -13.62 9.97
C ALA A 432 3.86 -12.82 9.31
N GLY A 433 2.98 -13.52 8.59
CA GLY A 433 1.74 -12.99 8.05
C GLY A 433 0.53 -13.30 8.96
N PRO A 434 -0.70 -12.98 8.53
CA PRO A 434 -1.89 -13.21 9.35
C PRO A 434 -2.16 -14.69 9.63
N ILE A 435 -1.73 -15.62 8.75
CA ILE A 435 -1.89 -17.06 8.99
C ILE A 435 -1.08 -17.48 10.21
N GLU A 436 0.18 -17.05 10.29
CA GLU A 436 1.08 -17.37 11.38
C GLU A 436 0.56 -16.77 12.70
N PHE A 437 0.12 -15.51 12.68
CA PHE A 437 -0.52 -14.88 13.86
C PHE A 437 -1.76 -15.63 14.36
N LEU A 438 -2.61 -16.11 13.44
CA LEU A 438 -3.81 -16.89 13.76
C LEU A 438 -3.47 -18.28 14.34
N ILE A 439 -2.44 -18.95 13.83
CA ILE A 439 -1.99 -20.25 14.35
C ILE A 439 -1.53 -20.11 15.81
N HIS A 440 -0.84 -19.02 16.12
CA HIS A 440 -0.29 -18.76 17.46
C HIS A 440 -1.30 -18.13 18.42
N GLY A 441 -2.43 -17.61 17.93
CA GLY A 441 -3.42 -16.93 18.77
C GLY A 441 -2.83 -15.66 19.42
N THR A 442 -2.03 -14.93 18.64
CA THR A 442 -1.27 -13.77 19.11
C THR A 442 -2.22 -12.67 19.61
N ASP A 443 -1.92 -12.12 20.79
CA ASP A 443 -2.71 -11.06 21.41
C ASP A 443 -2.03 -9.68 21.31
N ARG A 444 -2.73 -8.63 21.73
CA ARG A 444 -2.17 -7.27 21.77
C ARG A 444 -0.93 -7.15 22.65
N ALA A 445 -0.87 -7.89 23.76
CA ALA A 445 0.27 -7.83 24.67
C ALA A 445 1.55 -8.39 24.03
N ALA A 446 1.44 -9.32 23.07
CA ALA A 446 2.55 -9.76 22.24
C ALA A 446 3.04 -8.66 21.30
N LEU A 447 2.12 -7.97 20.62
CA LEU A 447 2.47 -6.83 19.76
C LEU A 447 3.27 -5.76 20.53
N ASP A 448 2.87 -5.45 21.77
CA ASP A 448 3.57 -4.49 22.64
C ASP A 448 4.99 -4.91 23.01
N ARG A 449 5.31 -6.21 22.97
CA ARG A 449 6.69 -6.68 23.10
C ARG A 449 7.46 -6.49 21.80
N TYR A 450 6.88 -6.89 20.68
CA TYR A 450 7.56 -6.86 19.39
C TYR A 450 7.90 -5.44 18.90
N ILE A 451 7.04 -4.45 19.16
CA ILE A 451 7.31 -3.05 18.77
C ILE A 451 8.44 -2.37 19.57
N LYS A 452 9.05 -3.07 20.53
CA LYS A 452 10.28 -2.62 21.20
C LYS A 452 11.53 -2.87 20.36
N THR A 453 11.42 -3.68 19.32
CA THR A 453 12.46 -3.86 18.30
C THR A 453 12.85 -2.51 17.74
N ASP A 454 14.15 -2.30 17.57
CA ASP A 454 14.65 -1.06 17.01
C ASP A 454 14.39 -0.97 15.49
N VAL A 455 14.44 0.24 14.95
CA VAL A 455 14.18 0.50 13.54
C VAL A 455 15.19 -0.23 12.64
N CYS A 456 16.47 -0.35 13.02
CA CYS A 456 17.46 -1.04 12.20
C CYS A 456 17.13 -2.54 12.07
N SER A 457 16.95 -3.20 13.19
CA SER A 457 16.55 -4.61 13.28
C SER A 457 15.23 -4.86 12.55
N SER A 458 14.24 -3.98 12.71
CA SER A 458 12.96 -4.16 12.02
C SER A 458 13.05 -4.07 10.49
N HIS A 459 13.97 -3.26 9.95
CA HIS A 459 14.22 -3.23 8.50
C HIS A 459 14.99 -4.47 8.05
N PHE A 460 15.87 -5.01 8.90
CA PHE A 460 16.51 -6.29 8.64
C PHE A 460 15.47 -7.42 8.58
N LEU A 461 14.51 -7.44 9.50
CA LEU A 461 13.45 -8.46 9.52
C LEU A 461 12.57 -8.39 8.25
N GLY A 462 12.40 -7.21 7.65
CA GLY A 462 11.69 -7.03 6.37
C GLY A 462 12.50 -7.34 5.11
N LEU A 463 13.72 -7.88 5.23
CA LEU A 463 14.58 -8.16 4.07
C LEU A 463 14.00 -9.19 3.11
N PHE A 464 13.15 -10.10 3.59
CA PHE A 464 12.48 -11.09 2.75
C PHE A 464 11.67 -10.43 1.63
N GLU A 465 11.03 -9.30 1.93
CA GLU A 465 10.24 -8.52 0.99
C GLU A 465 11.12 -7.49 0.25
N PHE A 466 11.95 -6.74 0.97
CA PHE A 466 12.75 -5.67 0.36
C PHE A 466 13.76 -6.18 -0.66
N TYR A 467 14.48 -7.25 -0.35
CA TYR A 467 15.48 -7.76 -1.28
C TYR A 467 14.80 -8.30 -2.54
N HIS A 468 13.63 -8.94 -2.39
CA HIS A 468 12.82 -9.36 -3.51
C HIS A 468 12.40 -8.16 -4.39
N ASP A 469 11.92 -7.08 -3.78
CA ASP A 469 11.40 -5.92 -4.51
C ASP A 469 12.49 -5.02 -5.12
N LEU A 470 13.68 -4.99 -4.53
CA LEU A 470 14.81 -4.16 -4.98
C LEU A 470 15.74 -4.86 -5.98
N THR A 471 15.48 -6.14 -6.29
CA THR A 471 16.30 -6.93 -7.23
C THR A 471 15.47 -7.55 -8.33
N VAL A 472 16.05 -7.61 -9.53
CA VAL A 472 15.57 -8.53 -10.56
C VAL A 472 16.09 -9.93 -10.30
N GLY A 473 15.41 -10.96 -10.81
CA GLY A 473 15.78 -12.36 -10.54
C GLY A 473 17.24 -12.73 -10.86
N SER A 474 17.85 -12.09 -11.87
CA SER A 474 19.26 -12.31 -12.24
C SER A 474 20.27 -11.68 -11.28
N GLU A 475 19.84 -10.79 -10.39
CA GLU A 475 20.70 -10.14 -9.39
C GLU A 475 20.60 -10.79 -8.00
N ARG A 476 19.63 -11.70 -7.82
CA ARG A 476 19.41 -12.36 -6.54
C ARG A 476 20.48 -13.40 -6.28
N ARG A 477 21.09 -13.31 -5.10
CA ARG A 477 22.04 -14.31 -4.61
C ARG A 477 21.34 -15.67 -4.42
N ASP A 478 21.98 -16.76 -4.83
CA ASP A 478 21.43 -18.10 -4.60
C ASP A 478 21.32 -18.38 -3.09
N GLY A 479 20.20 -18.99 -2.66
CA GLY A 479 19.96 -19.33 -1.24
C GLY A 479 19.71 -18.13 -0.31
N TRP A 480 19.54 -16.92 -0.85
CA TRP A 480 19.39 -15.69 -0.06
C TRP A 480 18.28 -15.77 1.01
N TYR A 481 17.14 -16.40 0.69
CA TYR A 481 16.00 -16.49 1.60
C TYR A 481 16.33 -17.36 2.82
N GLU A 482 16.98 -18.50 2.60
CA GLU A 482 17.43 -19.41 3.66
C GLU A 482 18.51 -18.74 4.53
N GLU A 483 19.45 -18.03 3.90
CA GLU A 483 20.51 -17.31 4.61
C GLU A 483 19.97 -16.21 5.54
N ILE A 484 18.97 -15.44 5.09
CA ILE A 484 18.27 -14.48 5.96
C ILE A 484 17.52 -15.21 7.06
N ALA A 485 16.82 -16.31 6.76
CA ALA A 485 16.03 -17.03 7.74
C ALA A 485 16.88 -17.65 8.87
N GLU A 486 18.02 -18.24 8.55
CA GLU A 486 18.96 -18.76 9.54
C GLU A 486 19.59 -17.65 10.39
N PHE A 487 19.88 -16.49 9.79
CA PHE A 487 20.34 -15.34 10.55
C PHE A 487 19.24 -14.85 11.50
N ALA A 488 18.02 -14.71 10.99
CA ALA A 488 16.90 -14.18 11.76
C ALA A 488 16.57 -15.07 12.96
N GLY A 489 16.48 -16.39 12.74
CA GLY A 489 16.19 -17.35 13.80
C GLY A 489 17.25 -17.42 14.90
N ARG A 490 18.51 -17.08 14.60
CA ARG A 490 19.61 -17.05 15.60
C ARG A 490 19.68 -15.75 16.39
N ASN A 491 19.32 -14.63 15.78
CA ASN A 491 19.58 -13.30 16.35
C ASN A 491 18.33 -12.58 16.86
N PHE A 492 17.12 -13.02 16.46
CA PHE A 492 15.86 -12.36 16.78
C PHE A 492 14.85 -13.29 17.46
N SER A 493 15.30 -14.06 18.46
CA SER A 493 14.42 -14.98 19.21
C SER A 493 13.27 -14.27 19.93
N ASP A 494 13.49 -13.01 20.33
CA ASP A 494 12.48 -12.20 21.03
C ASP A 494 11.35 -11.73 20.09
N ASN A 495 11.52 -11.91 18.78
CA ASN A 495 10.55 -11.57 17.73
C ASN A 495 9.71 -12.77 17.26
N LEU A 496 9.95 -13.98 17.79
CA LEU A 496 9.21 -15.18 17.41
C LEU A 496 7.78 -15.18 18.03
N LEU A 497 6.82 -15.67 17.25
CA LEU A 497 5.42 -15.92 17.68
C LEU A 497 5.25 -17.10 18.64
#